data_AF-A0A8D8CA99-F1
#
_entry.id   AF-A0A8D8CA99-F1
#
_cell.length_a   1.000
_cell.length_b   1.000
_cell.length_c   1.000
_cell.angle_alpha   90.00
_cell.angle_beta   90.00
_cell.angle_gamma   90.00
#
_symmetry.space_group_name_H-M   'P 1'
#
loop_
_entity.id
_entity.type
_entity.pdbx_description
1 polymer ?
#
loop_
_entity_poly.entity_id
_entity_poly.type
_entity_poly.pdbx_seq_one_letter_code
_entity_poly.pdbx_strand_id
1 'polypeptide(L)'
;SAESQQQQQQQQQQQAQQQAAQQQQQQQQQQTPTRNRKRKHSTKRGSANKKGGPSEEELDAEKLKFLLEPVLSALRALEVKNELEAMRTLINTLQPSQHEIEMALNKVKKDLDRVLAFPNNSYCVYDFGSIKSGLAFRDSDLDFYVHYERNSENRNDQTKLIHVIHSRMMRDKTFHTLVKIIGAKVPLLRAVHGPTNLTCDINFSNARGCYNSKFIYALTKFDSRIHKLAIIIKFWAKCAFLLTNHRQMN
;
A
#
# COMPACT_ATOMS: atom_id res chain seq x y z
N SER A 1 -72.49 17.10 -11.18
CA SER A 1 -73.21 16.85 -9.92
C SER A 1 -72.45 17.53 -8.79
N ALA A 2 -73.14 17.99 -7.73
CA ALA A 2 -72.52 18.62 -6.56
C ALA A 2 -71.50 17.68 -5.86
N GLU A 3 -71.65 16.37 -6.01
CA GLU A 3 -70.77 15.34 -5.46
C GLU A 3 -69.35 15.36 -6.05
N SER A 4 -69.19 15.74 -7.33
CA SER A 4 -67.88 15.80 -7.98
C SER A 4 -67.01 16.95 -7.44
N GLN A 5 -67.62 18.08 -7.09
CA GLN A 5 -66.89 19.21 -6.49
C GLN A 5 -66.51 18.92 -5.04
N GLN A 6 -67.36 18.19 -4.31
CA GLN A 6 -67.09 17.80 -2.92
C GLN A 6 -65.93 16.80 -2.80
N GLN A 7 -65.85 15.83 -3.71
CA GLN A 7 -64.72 14.89 -3.76
C GLN A 7 -63.40 15.60 -4.11
N GLN A 8 -63.42 16.56 -5.03
CA GLN A 8 -62.22 17.30 -5.41
C GLN A 8 -61.69 18.17 -4.26
N GLN A 9 -62.60 18.74 -3.45
CA GLN A 9 -62.24 19.52 -2.26
C GLN A 9 -61.65 18.66 -1.14
N GLN A 10 -62.19 17.45 -0.91
CA GLN A 10 -61.61 16.49 0.04
C GLN A 10 -60.22 16.01 -0.39
N GLN A 11 -60.01 15.78 -1.68
CA GLN A 11 -58.72 15.33 -2.20
C GLN A 11 -57.63 16.41 -2.05
N GLN A 12 -57.98 17.68 -2.26
CA GLN A 12 -57.07 18.80 -2.01
C GLN A 12 -56.74 18.98 -0.52
N GLN A 13 -57.71 18.78 0.38
CA GLN A 13 -57.45 18.83 1.82
C GLN A 13 -56.52 17.69 2.29
N GLN A 14 -56.69 16.47 1.77
CA GLN A 14 -55.80 15.36 2.09
C GLN A 14 -54.37 15.59 1.57
N GLN A 15 -54.20 16.14 0.37
CA GLN A 15 -52.87 16.48 -0.15
C GLN A 15 -52.19 17.58 0.68
N ALA A 16 -52.93 18.60 1.11
CA ALA A 16 -52.39 19.67 1.95
C ALA A 16 -51.93 19.13 3.32
N GLN A 17 -52.68 18.22 3.93
CA GLN A 17 -52.31 17.59 5.20
C GLN A 17 -51.07 16.70 5.07
N GLN A 18 -50.93 15.96 3.96
CA GLN A 18 -49.73 15.14 3.71
C GLN A 18 -48.48 15.98 3.50
N GLN A 19 -48.59 17.11 2.78
CA GLN A 19 -47.47 18.03 2.59
C GLN A 19 -47.05 18.72 3.90
N ALA A 20 -48.01 19.10 4.76
CA ALA A 20 -47.72 19.66 6.07
C ALA A 20 -47.01 18.66 7.00
N ALA A 21 -47.40 17.38 6.97
CA ALA A 21 -46.75 16.32 7.75
C ALA A 21 -45.31 16.05 7.28
N GLN A 22 -45.03 16.09 5.97
CA GLN A 22 -43.68 15.93 5.43
C GLN A 22 -42.77 17.13 5.79
N GLN A 23 -43.29 18.36 5.79
CA GLN A 23 -42.51 19.53 6.22
C GLN A 23 -42.18 19.50 7.72
N GLN A 24 -43.09 19.02 8.58
CA GLN A 24 -42.80 18.85 10.01
C GLN A 24 -41.74 17.77 10.28
N GLN A 25 -41.74 16.66 9.52
CA GLN A 25 -40.68 15.65 9.65
C GLN A 25 -39.31 16.16 9.20
N GLN A 26 -39.24 16.98 8.15
CA GLN A 26 -37.97 17.58 7.72
C GLN A 26 -37.43 18.61 8.73
N GLN A 27 -38.30 19.37 9.40
CA GLN A 27 -37.86 20.31 10.45
C GLN A 27 -37.36 19.60 11.72
N GLN A 28 -37.91 18.42 12.07
CA GLN A 28 -37.42 17.65 13.22
C GLN A 28 -36.06 16.97 12.99
N GLN A 29 -35.68 16.67 11.74
CA GLN A 29 -34.36 16.08 11.44
C GLN A 29 -33.20 17.10 11.46
N GLN A 30 -33.48 18.41 11.42
CA GLN A 30 -32.44 19.45 11.46
C GLN A 30 -32.11 19.95 12.88
N GLN A 31 -32.78 19.45 13.93
CA GLN A 31 -32.49 19.80 15.32
C GLN A 31 -31.95 18.61 16.11
N THR A 32 -30.74 18.15 15.78
CA THR A 32 -29.94 17.32 16.71
C THR A 32 -28.85 18.17 17.35
N PRO A 33 -28.78 18.27 18.69
CA PRO A 33 -27.78 19.10 19.35
C PRO A 33 -26.39 18.44 19.29
N THR A 34 -25.42 19.19 18.75
CA THR A 34 -23.99 18.89 18.84
C THR A 34 -23.53 18.92 20.29
N ARG A 35 -23.29 17.73 20.87
CA ARG A 35 -22.78 17.59 22.23
C ARG A 35 -21.29 17.94 22.26
N ASN A 36 -20.99 19.22 22.50
CA ASN A 36 -19.67 19.76 22.81
C ASN A 36 -19.05 19.01 24.02
N ARG A 37 -18.17 18.05 23.76
CA ARG A 37 -17.38 17.38 24.80
C ARG A 37 -16.05 18.12 24.96
N LYS A 38 -16.04 19.07 25.92
CA LYS A 38 -14.85 19.82 26.34
C LYS A 38 -13.71 18.85 26.68
N ARG A 39 -12.54 19.11 26.10
CA ARG A 39 -11.25 18.51 26.43
C ARG A 39 -11.00 18.63 27.94
N LYS A 40 -10.83 17.51 28.63
CA LYS A 40 -10.11 17.45 29.91
C LYS A 40 -8.74 16.86 29.63
N HIS A 41 -7.71 17.70 29.70
CA HIS A 41 -6.34 17.23 29.89
C HIS A 41 -6.29 16.48 31.22
N SER A 42 -6.05 15.17 31.17
CA SER A 42 -5.73 14.37 32.35
C SER A 42 -4.34 13.79 32.17
N THR A 43 -3.38 14.48 32.78
CA THR A 43 -2.04 13.97 33.05
C THR A 43 -2.14 12.83 34.07
N LYS A 44 -1.99 11.59 33.61
CA LYS A 44 -1.55 10.48 34.45
C LYS A 44 -0.87 9.43 33.58
N ARG A 45 0.45 9.55 33.49
CA ARG A 45 1.36 8.49 33.01
C ARG A 45 1.27 7.34 34.02
N GLY A 46 0.49 6.32 33.69
CA GLY A 46 0.65 4.99 34.27
C GLY A 46 1.76 4.27 33.50
N SER A 47 2.93 4.13 34.11
CA SER A 47 4.03 3.32 33.60
C SER A 47 3.62 1.85 33.64
N ALA A 48 2.99 1.38 32.58
CA ALA A 48 2.88 -0.04 32.31
C ALA A 48 4.15 -0.44 31.55
N ASN A 49 4.98 -1.22 32.22
CA ASN A 49 6.25 -1.76 31.73
C ASN A 49 5.97 -2.70 30.53
N LYS A 50 5.75 -2.14 29.34
CA LYS A 50 5.86 -2.87 28.08
C LYS A 50 7.34 -3.11 27.86
N LYS A 51 7.77 -4.38 27.93
CA LYS A 51 9.00 -4.83 27.26
C LYS A 51 8.86 -4.37 25.80
N GLY A 52 9.50 -3.27 25.44
CA GLY A 52 9.45 -2.69 24.11
C GLY A 52 10.09 -3.66 23.14
N GLY A 53 9.40 -3.95 22.03
CA GLY A 53 10.06 -4.55 20.89
C GLY A 53 11.17 -3.62 20.37
N PRO A 54 12.04 -4.13 19.48
CA PRO A 54 13.11 -3.32 18.91
C PRO A 54 12.55 -2.04 18.29
N SER A 55 13.28 -0.94 18.47
CA SER A 55 12.95 0.34 17.84
C SER A 55 13.04 0.24 16.32
N GLU A 56 12.33 1.13 15.61
CA GLU A 56 12.40 1.16 14.13
C GLU A 56 13.81 1.45 13.61
N GLU A 57 14.61 2.22 14.37
CA GLU A 57 16.03 2.48 14.05
C GLU A 57 16.87 1.19 14.17
N GLU A 58 16.63 0.37 15.20
CA GLU A 58 17.30 -0.93 15.36
C GLU A 58 16.93 -1.89 14.21
N LEU A 59 15.67 -1.89 13.79
CA LEU A 59 15.18 -2.69 12.66
C LEU A 59 15.82 -2.25 11.32
N ASP A 60 15.95 -0.94 11.09
CA ASP A 60 16.59 -0.41 9.88
C ASP A 60 18.10 -0.69 9.87
N ALA A 61 18.77 -0.61 11.02
CA ALA A 61 20.18 -0.99 11.16
C ALA A 61 20.40 -2.48 10.92
N GLU A 62 19.50 -3.34 11.41
CA GLU A 62 19.57 -4.79 11.20
C GLU A 62 19.37 -5.15 9.73
N LYS A 63 18.39 -4.53 9.04
CA LYS A 63 18.21 -4.66 7.59
C LYS A 63 19.43 -4.18 6.80
N LEU A 64 20.05 -3.07 7.22
CA LEU A 64 21.27 -2.60 6.57
C LEU A 64 22.40 -3.61 6.74
N LYS A 65 22.59 -4.16 7.94
CA LYS A 65 23.60 -5.18 8.22
C LYS A 65 23.41 -6.43 7.37
N PHE A 66 22.15 -6.86 7.17
CA PHE A 66 21.80 -7.99 6.30
C PHE A 66 22.30 -7.82 4.86
N LEU A 67 22.29 -6.59 4.33
CA LEU A 67 22.85 -6.31 2.99
C LEU A 67 24.35 -6.05 3.00
N LEU A 68 24.85 -5.31 4.00
CA LEU A 68 26.21 -4.77 3.99
C LEU A 68 27.27 -5.85 4.24
N GLU A 69 27.04 -6.76 5.18
CA GLU A 69 28.03 -7.79 5.54
C GLU A 69 28.36 -8.73 4.36
N PRO A 70 27.36 -9.29 3.63
CA PRO A 70 27.64 -10.06 2.43
C PRO A 70 28.46 -9.29 1.39
N VAL A 71 28.15 -8.00 1.18
CA VAL A 71 28.86 -7.15 0.21
C VAL A 71 30.31 -6.95 0.61
N LEU A 72 30.57 -6.58 1.88
CA LEU A 72 31.93 -6.38 2.38
C LEU A 72 32.74 -7.68 2.32
N SER A 73 32.13 -8.81 2.69
CA SER A 73 32.77 -10.12 2.60
C SER A 73 33.14 -10.46 1.16
N ALA A 74 32.19 -10.30 0.22
CA ALA A 74 32.41 -10.64 -1.18
C ALA A 74 33.47 -9.75 -1.84
N LEU A 75 33.46 -8.43 -1.57
CA LEU A 75 34.44 -7.50 -2.10
C LEU A 75 35.85 -7.73 -1.52
N ARG A 76 35.97 -8.10 -0.24
CA ARG A 76 37.26 -8.43 0.40
C ARG A 76 37.87 -9.72 -0.17
N ALA A 77 37.03 -10.68 -0.54
CA ALA A 77 37.44 -11.97 -1.10
C ALA A 77 37.86 -11.91 -2.57
N LEU A 78 37.74 -10.76 -3.24
CA LEU A 78 38.17 -10.62 -4.63
C LEU A 78 39.69 -10.72 -4.78
N GLU A 79 40.13 -11.76 -5.48
CA GLU A 79 41.53 -11.96 -5.89
C GLU A 79 41.97 -10.89 -6.89
N VAL A 80 41.12 -10.61 -7.89
CA VAL A 80 41.36 -9.57 -8.90
C VAL A 80 40.50 -8.35 -8.58
N LYS A 81 41.17 -7.24 -8.24
CA LYS A 81 40.51 -5.98 -7.87
C LYS A 81 40.51 -5.00 -9.04
N ASN A 82 39.63 -5.25 -10.01
CA ASN A 82 39.30 -4.26 -11.04
C ASN A 82 37.84 -3.80 -10.90
N GLU A 83 37.51 -2.67 -11.53
CA GLU A 83 36.18 -2.05 -11.43
C GLU A 83 35.07 -2.98 -11.92
N LEU A 84 35.30 -3.71 -13.02
CA LEU A 84 34.31 -4.59 -13.62
C LEU A 84 33.92 -5.73 -12.66
N GLU A 85 34.93 -6.35 -12.05
CA GLU A 85 34.76 -7.49 -11.16
C GLU A 85 34.19 -7.07 -9.80
N ALA A 86 34.60 -5.92 -9.29
CA ALA A 86 34.00 -5.30 -8.11
C ALA A 86 32.50 -4.99 -8.35
N MET A 87 32.16 -4.43 -9.51
CA MET A 87 30.77 -4.13 -9.85
C MET A 87 29.91 -5.39 -10.05
N ARG A 88 30.46 -6.41 -10.72
CA ARG A 88 29.79 -7.70 -10.90
C ARG A 88 29.48 -8.34 -9.55
N THR A 89 30.47 -8.36 -8.65
CA THR A 89 30.33 -8.89 -7.29
C THR A 89 29.28 -8.11 -6.50
N LEU A 90 29.37 -6.77 -6.50
CA LEU A 90 28.41 -5.90 -5.81
C LEU A 90 26.97 -6.18 -6.26
N ILE A 91 26.73 -6.23 -7.59
CA ILE A 91 25.41 -6.50 -8.16
C ILE A 91 24.90 -7.88 -7.75
N ASN A 92 25.72 -8.92 -7.90
CA ASN A 92 25.32 -10.30 -7.60
C ASN A 92 25.01 -10.52 -6.12
N THR A 93 25.73 -9.82 -5.23
CA THR A 93 25.48 -9.90 -3.80
C THR A 93 24.21 -9.14 -3.41
N LEU A 94 23.99 -7.95 -3.97
CA LEU A 94 22.86 -7.09 -3.60
C LEU A 94 21.52 -7.52 -4.19
N GLN A 95 21.52 -8.01 -5.44
CA GLN A 95 20.30 -8.27 -6.18
C GLN A 95 19.89 -9.75 -6.07
N PRO A 96 18.58 -10.04 -5.98
CA PRO A 96 18.08 -11.39 -6.14
C PRO A 96 18.24 -11.84 -7.59
N SER A 97 18.41 -13.15 -7.78
CA SER A 97 18.38 -13.78 -9.10
C SER A 97 16.97 -13.72 -9.70
N GLN A 98 16.90 -13.83 -11.02
CA GLN A 98 15.62 -13.85 -11.73
C GLN A 98 14.69 -14.99 -11.25
N HIS A 99 15.26 -16.14 -10.92
CA HIS A 99 14.51 -17.29 -10.40
C HIS A 99 13.92 -17.01 -9.00
N GLU A 100 14.70 -16.41 -8.10
CA GLU A 100 14.21 -16.00 -6.76
C GLU A 100 13.05 -15.00 -6.88
N ILE A 101 13.16 -14.03 -7.79
CA ILE A 101 12.11 -13.05 -8.08
C ILE A 101 10.83 -13.75 -8.56
N GLU A 102 10.93 -14.62 -9.56
CA GLU A 102 9.78 -15.32 -10.14
C GLU A 102 9.08 -16.21 -9.11
N MET A 103 9.84 -16.96 -8.31
CA MET A 103 9.28 -17.77 -7.24
C MET A 103 8.54 -16.91 -6.21
N ALA A 104 9.13 -15.80 -5.78
CA ALA A 104 8.51 -14.89 -4.80
C ALA A 104 7.21 -14.29 -5.35
N LEU A 105 7.24 -13.75 -6.57
CA LEU A 105 6.06 -13.18 -7.22
C LEU A 105 4.95 -14.22 -7.41
N ASN A 106 5.28 -15.43 -7.86
CA ASN A 106 4.29 -16.48 -8.09
C ASN A 106 3.63 -16.93 -6.78
N LYS A 107 4.41 -17.09 -5.70
CA LYS A 107 3.86 -17.42 -4.37
C LYS A 107 2.90 -16.32 -3.89
N VAL A 108 3.34 -15.07 -3.93
CA VAL A 108 2.52 -13.93 -3.47
C VAL A 108 1.26 -13.78 -4.31
N LYS A 109 1.34 -13.86 -5.65
CA LYS A 109 0.17 -13.72 -6.53
C LYS A 109 -0.86 -14.82 -6.30
N LYS A 110 -0.41 -16.08 -6.17
CA LYS A 110 -1.28 -17.21 -5.83
C LYS A 110 -2.04 -17.00 -4.51
N ASP A 111 -1.38 -16.40 -3.53
CA ASP A 111 -1.97 -16.14 -2.22
C ASP A 111 -2.86 -14.88 -2.22
N LEU A 112 -2.50 -13.87 -3.01
CA LEU A 112 -3.36 -12.73 -3.30
C LEU A 112 -4.69 -13.15 -3.95
N ASP A 113 -4.69 -14.16 -4.82
CA ASP A 113 -5.91 -14.58 -5.51
C ASP A 113 -7.04 -14.97 -4.55
N ARG A 114 -6.72 -15.59 -3.40
CA ARG A 114 -7.72 -15.96 -2.37
C ARG A 114 -8.43 -14.75 -1.77
N VAL A 115 -7.74 -13.62 -1.67
CA VAL A 115 -8.26 -12.41 -1.01
C VAL A 115 -8.80 -11.39 -2.01
N LEU A 116 -8.37 -11.44 -3.27
CA LEU A 116 -8.78 -10.49 -4.32
C LEU A 116 -10.05 -10.93 -5.08
N ALA A 117 -10.38 -12.22 -5.11
CA ALA A 117 -11.51 -12.72 -5.88
C ALA A 117 -12.89 -12.23 -5.36
N PHE A 118 -13.67 -11.64 -6.27
CA PHE A 118 -15.09 -11.29 -6.08
C PHE A 118 -15.95 -12.04 -7.11
N PRO A 119 -17.12 -12.60 -6.71
CA PRO A 119 -17.95 -13.45 -7.59
C PRO A 119 -18.34 -12.85 -8.95
N ASN A 120 -18.39 -11.52 -9.08
CA ASN A 120 -18.84 -10.82 -10.29
C ASN A 120 -17.93 -9.63 -10.68
N ASN A 121 -16.63 -9.71 -10.35
CA ASN A 121 -15.68 -8.67 -10.74
C ASN A 121 -14.31 -9.30 -11.03
N SER A 122 -13.97 -9.37 -12.31
CA SER A 122 -12.67 -9.88 -12.75
C SER A 122 -11.56 -8.90 -12.36
N TYR A 123 -10.33 -9.41 -12.21
CA TYR A 123 -9.19 -8.58 -11.84
C TYR A 123 -7.88 -9.06 -12.48
N CYS A 124 -6.94 -8.14 -12.61
CA CYS A 124 -5.57 -8.39 -13.03
C CYS A 124 -4.59 -7.85 -11.98
N VAL A 125 -3.55 -8.63 -11.69
CA VAL A 125 -2.46 -8.24 -10.77
C VAL A 125 -1.20 -7.96 -11.57
N TYR A 126 -0.74 -6.71 -11.52
CA TYR A 126 0.48 -6.25 -12.17
C TYR A 126 1.55 -5.98 -11.12
N ASP A 127 2.70 -6.64 -11.22
CA ASP A 127 3.87 -6.29 -10.44
C ASP A 127 4.64 -5.12 -11.08
N PHE A 128 5.18 -4.24 -10.25
CA PHE A 128 5.99 -3.10 -10.69
C PHE A 128 7.13 -2.84 -9.70
N GLY A 129 7.58 -1.59 -9.61
CA GLY A 129 8.53 -1.14 -8.62
C GLY A 129 9.95 -1.55 -8.95
N SER A 130 10.74 -1.74 -7.90
CA SER A 130 12.17 -2.01 -8.00
C SER A 130 12.48 -3.34 -8.72
N ILE A 131 11.59 -4.33 -8.58
CA ILE A 131 11.70 -5.62 -9.26
C ILE A 131 11.60 -5.43 -10.77
N LYS A 132 10.55 -4.75 -11.25
CA LYS A 132 10.36 -4.51 -12.69
C LYS A 132 11.29 -3.45 -13.27
N SER A 133 11.83 -2.55 -12.46
CA SER A 133 12.83 -1.59 -12.93
C SER A 133 14.24 -2.17 -13.02
N GLY A 134 14.46 -3.41 -12.54
CA GLY A 134 15.79 -4.04 -12.46
C GLY A 134 16.68 -3.50 -11.34
N LEU A 135 16.13 -2.73 -10.39
CA LEU A 135 16.90 -2.07 -9.32
C LEU A 135 16.62 -2.66 -7.94
N ALA A 136 15.96 -3.82 -7.86
CA ALA A 136 15.65 -4.49 -6.61
C ALA A 136 16.92 -4.98 -5.91
N PHE A 137 16.94 -4.80 -4.60
CA PHE A 137 17.85 -5.51 -3.70
C PHE A 137 17.11 -6.67 -3.04
N ARG A 138 17.84 -7.59 -2.42
CA ARG A 138 17.29 -8.80 -1.79
C ARG A 138 16.27 -8.52 -0.69
N ASP A 139 16.30 -7.34 -0.10
CA ASP A 139 15.36 -6.89 0.92
C ASP A 139 14.34 -5.85 0.42
N SER A 140 14.22 -5.68 -0.91
CA SER A 140 13.26 -4.75 -1.49
C SER A 140 11.84 -5.30 -1.39
N ASP A 141 10.90 -4.38 -1.15
CA ASP A 141 9.47 -4.67 -1.12
C ASP A 141 8.97 -5.12 -2.51
N LEU A 142 7.83 -5.82 -2.52
CA LEU A 142 7.11 -6.24 -3.72
C LEU A 142 5.92 -5.30 -3.97
N ASP A 143 5.95 -4.60 -5.10
CA ASP A 143 4.94 -3.63 -5.46
C ASP A 143 3.91 -4.23 -6.44
N PHE A 144 2.62 -4.11 -6.10
CA PHE A 144 1.50 -4.61 -6.90
C PHE A 144 0.46 -3.54 -7.19
N TYR A 145 -0.01 -3.51 -8.43
CA TYR A 145 -1.21 -2.81 -8.86
C TYR A 145 -2.29 -3.84 -9.18
N VAL A 146 -3.44 -3.71 -8.52
CA VAL A 146 -4.60 -4.56 -8.79
C VAL A 146 -5.63 -3.74 -9.55
N HIS A 147 -5.94 -4.17 -10.76
CA HIS A 147 -6.99 -3.59 -11.58
C HIS A 147 -8.21 -4.48 -11.55
N TYR A 148 -9.35 -3.94 -11.13
CA TYR A 148 -10.64 -4.60 -11.29
C TYR A 148 -11.34 -4.08 -12.55
N GLU A 149 -12.07 -4.94 -13.25
CA GLU A 149 -12.85 -4.55 -14.43
C GLU A 149 -13.92 -3.51 -14.07
N ARG A 150 -14.60 -3.72 -12.93
CA ARG A 150 -15.51 -2.75 -12.32
C ARG A 150 -14.78 -2.00 -11.22
N ASN A 151 -13.81 -1.18 -11.58
CA ASN A 151 -13.12 -0.29 -10.64
C ASN A 151 -13.72 1.12 -10.65
N SER A 152 -13.79 1.74 -9.48
CA SER A 152 -14.13 3.14 -9.35
C SER A 152 -12.85 3.96 -9.25
N GLU A 153 -12.72 5.00 -10.07
CA GLU A 153 -11.62 5.97 -9.94
C GLU A 153 -11.82 6.91 -8.75
N ASN A 154 -12.98 6.86 -8.09
CA ASN A 154 -13.27 7.65 -6.92
C ASN A 154 -12.44 7.17 -5.71
N ARG A 155 -11.73 8.10 -5.08
CA ARG A 155 -10.89 7.84 -3.89
C ARG A 155 -11.65 7.16 -2.74
N ASN A 156 -12.91 7.52 -2.50
CA ASN A 156 -13.70 6.94 -1.42
C ASN A 156 -13.95 5.45 -1.68
N ASP A 157 -14.23 5.07 -2.92
CA ASP A 157 -14.47 3.67 -3.29
C ASP A 157 -13.19 2.85 -3.27
N GLN A 158 -12.06 3.43 -3.72
CA GLN A 158 -10.73 2.82 -3.58
C GLN A 158 -10.38 2.57 -2.10
N THR A 159 -10.70 3.54 -1.23
CA THR A 159 -10.49 3.41 0.22
C THR A 159 -11.36 2.31 0.82
N LYS A 160 -12.65 2.23 0.42
CA LYS A 160 -13.55 1.13 0.83
C LYS A 160 -13.01 -0.22 0.36
N LEU A 161 -12.53 -0.31 -0.89
CA LEU A 161 -11.92 -1.53 -1.42
C LEU A 161 -10.72 -1.97 -0.58
N ILE A 162 -9.82 -1.04 -0.23
CA ILE A 162 -8.69 -1.30 0.69
C ILE A 162 -9.19 -1.87 2.02
N HIS A 163 -10.25 -1.31 2.61
CA HIS A 163 -10.84 -1.84 3.85
C HIS A 163 -11.39 -3.26 3.69
N VAL A 164 -12.05 -3.56 2.57
CA VAL A 164 -12.58 -4.89 2.27
C VAL A 164 -11.44 -5.90 2.12
N ILE A 165 -10.44 -5.60 1.30
CA ILE A 165 -9.30 -6.50 1.06
C ILE A 165 -8.49 -6.72 2.35
N HIS A 166 -8.26 -5.67 3.13
CA HIS A 166 -7.65 -5.79 4.45
C HIS A 166 -8.40 -6.78 5.35
N SER A 167 -9.73 -6.66 5.45
CA SER A 167 -10.55 -7.59 6.24
C SER A 167 -10.50 -9.02 5.71
N ARG A 168 -10.37 -9.22 4.38
CA ARG A 168 -10.18 -10.54 3.78
C ARG A 168 -8.83 -11.14 4.13
N MET A 169 -7.76 -10.36 4.05
CA MET A 169 -6.40 -10.77 4.43
C MET A 169 -6.31 -11.16 5.91
N MET A 170 -6.96 -10.41 6.81
CA MET A 170 -7.03 -10.74 8.24
C MET A 170 -7.70 -12.11 8.50
N ARG A 171 -8.67 -12.52 7.67
CA ARG A 171 -9.34 -13.83 7.80
C ARG A 171 -8.52 -14.97 7.20
N ASP A 172 -7.87 -14.73 6.07
CA ASP A 172 -7.05 -15.72 5.37
C ASP A 172 -5.73 -16.02 6.11
N LYS A 173 -5.17 -15.04 6.83
CA LYS A 173 -3.96 -15.15 7.68
C LYS A 173 -2.65 -15.44 6.95
N THR A 174 -2.63 -15.54 5.62
CA THR A 174 -1.37 -15.66 4.85
C THR A 174 -0.55 -14.37 4.88
N PHE A 175 -1.23 -13.24 5.07
CA PHE A 175 -0.62 -11.91 5.20
C PHE A 175 -0.74 -11.43 6.65
N HIS A 176 0.32 -10.82 7.16
CA HIS A 176 0.38 -10.23 8.50
C HIS A 176 0.96 -8.81 8.46
N THR A 177 1.02 -8.14 9.62
CA THR A 177 1.51 -6.75 9.72
C THR A 177 0.81 -5.82 8.72
N LEU A 178 -0.52 -5.90 8.66
CA LEU A 178 -1.33 -5.17 7.69
C LEU A 178 -1.44 -3.69 8.07
N VAL A 179 -1.13 -2.79 7.15
CA VAL A 179 -1.17 -1.33 7.31
C VAL A 179 -1.89 -0.69 6.13
N LYS A 180 -2.95 0.07 6.43
CA LYS A 180 -3.70 0.84 5.42
C LYS A 180 -3.11 2.25 5.31
N ILE A 181 -2.55 2.59 4.16
CA ILE A 181 -1.96 3.90 3.88
C ILE A 181 -2.92 4.69 2.99
N ILE A 182 -4.03 5.14 3.57
CA ILE A 182 -5.15 5.76 2.85
C ILE A 182 -5.06 7.30 2.75
N GLY A 183 -4.12 7.93 3.46
CA GLY A 183 -3.91 9.38 3.44
C GLY A 183 -2.99 9.85 2.30
N ALA A 184 -2.21 8.95 1.71
CA ALA A 184 -1.26 9.28 0.66
C ALA A 184 -1.93 9.66 -0.67
N LYS A 185 -1.17 10.30 -1.57
CA LYS A 185 -1.64 10.63 -2.93
C LYS A 185 -2.17 9.41 -3.67
N VAL A 186 -1.50 8.27 -3.52
CA VAL A 186 -1.96 6.96 -4.00
C VAL A 186 -2.25 6.09 -2.77
N PRO A 187 -3.53 5.83 -2.44
CA PRO A 187 -3.89 4.92 -1.37
C PRO A 187 -3.38 3.51 -1.65
N LEU A 188 -2.80 2.87 -0.63
CA LEU A 188 -2.31 1.50 -0.74
C LEU A 188 -2.49 0.69 0.55
N LEU A 189 -2.46 -0.63 0.41
CA LEU A 189 -2.43 -1.61 1.48
C LEU A 189 -1.03 -2.23 1.53
N ARG A 190 -0.34 -2.03 2.65
CA ARG A 190 0.94 -2.67 2.95
C ARG A 190 0.70 -3.90 3.82
N ALA A 191 1.38 -5.00 3.52
CA ALA A 191 1.34 -6.21 4.33
C ALA A 191 2.64 -7.01 4.18
N VAL A 192 2.96 -7.85 5.15
CA VAL A 192 4.04 -8.84 5.02
C VAL A 192 3.43 -10.18 4.63
N HIS A 193 3.93 -10.76 3.56
CA HIS A 193 3.51 -12.08 3.09
C HIS A 193 4.25 -13.18 3.86
N GLY A 194 3.53 -13.99 4.63
CA GLY A 194 4.12 -14.97 5.55
C GLY A 194 5.10 -15.95 4.88
N PRO A 195 4.71 -16.66 3.81
CA PRO A 195 5.57 -17.67 3.17
C PRO A 195 6.89 -17.14 2.59
N THR A 196 6.94 -15.88 2.17
CA THR A 196 8.16 -15.27 1.61
C THR A 196 8.84 -14.31 2.56
N ASN A 197 8.17 -13.92 3.65
CA ASN A 197 8.58 -12.86 4.57
C ASN A 197 8.93 -11.53 3.88
N LEU A 198 8.26 -11.24 2.75
CA LEU A 198 8.48 -10.00 1.99
C LEU A 198 7.33 -9.03 2.23
N THR A 199 7.65 -7.76 2.40
CA THR A 199 6.67 -6.68 2.38
C THR A 199 6.06 -6.58 0.98
N CYS A 200 4.75 -6.39 0.93
CA CYS A 200 3.97 -6.21 -0.27
C CYS A 200 3.20 -4.88 -0.18
N ASP A 201 3.44 -3.98 -1.12
CA ASP A 201 2.71 -2.72 -1.27
C ASP A 201 1.70 -2.85 -2.41
N ILE A 202 0.42 -2.78 -2.07
CA ILE A 202 -0.67 -3.11 -3.00
C ILE A 202 -1.54 -1.87 -3.19
N ASN A 203 -1.52 -1.32 -4.40
CA ASN A 203 -2.39 -0.20 -4.77
C ASN A 203 -3.50 -0.65 -5.71
N PHE A 204 -4.66 -0.01 -5.61
CA PHE A 204 -5.87 -0.32 -6.39
C PHE A 204 -6.30 0.84 -7.29
N SER A 205 -5.46 1.87 -7.40
CA SER A 205 -5.89 3.17 -7.92
C SER A 205 -5.44 3.43 -9.34
N ASN A 206 -4.17 3.18 -9.67
CA ASN A 206 -3.64 3.48 -11.01
C ASN A 206 -2.35 2.71 -11.33
N ALA A 207 -2.08 2.55 -12.62
CA ALA A 207 -0.91 1.85 -13.15
C ALA A 207 0.35 2.74 -13.28
N ARG A 208 0.41 3.92 -12.67
CA ARG A 208 1.54 4.86 -12.87
C ARG A 208 2.88 4.24 -12.48
N GLY A 209 2.89 3.48 -11.39
CA GLY A 209 4.06 2.73 -10.96
C GLY A 209 4.54 1.72 -12.02
N CYS A 210 3.60 1.03 -12.67
CA CYS A 210 3.91 0.09 -13.76
C CYS A 210 4.58 0.78 -14.95
N TYR A 211 4.04 1.92 -15.41
CA TYR A 211 4.63 2.66 -16.53
C TYR A 211 6.02 3.22 -16.18
N ASN A 212 6.18 3.78 -14.99
CA ASN A 212 7.46 4.33 -14.54
C ASN A 212 8.53 3.23 -14.42
N SER A 213 8.20 2.07 -13.85
CA SER A 213 9.13 0.95 -13.76
C SER A 213 9.56 0.44 -15.14
N LYS A 214 8.62 0.34 -16.10
CA LYS A 214 8.95 -0.03 -17.48
C LYS A 214 9.89 0.99 -18.13
N PHE A 215 9.64 2.28 -17.93
CA PHE A 215 10.50 3.34 -18.45
C PHE A 215 11.92 3.27 -17.86
N ILE A 216 12.05 3.18 -16.54
CA ILE A 216 13.36 3.04 -15.88
C ILE A 216 14.08 1.79 -16.38
N TYR A 217 13.38 0.66 -16.50
CA TYR A 217 13.96 -0.56 -17.04
C TYR A 217 14.51 -0.36 -18.45
N ALA A 218 13.76 0.29 -19.34
CA ALA A 218 14.21 0.60 -20.69
C ALA A 218 15.50 1.43 -20.69
N LEU A 219 15.63 2.42 -19.80
CA LEU A 219 16.87 3.19 -19.64
C LEU A 219 18.04 2.32 -19.19
N THR A 220 17.82 1.44 -18.20
CA THR A 220 18.88 0.53 -17.70
C THR A 220 19.33 -0.49 -18.75
N LYS A 221 18.48 -0.83 -19.71
CA LYS A 221 18.80 -1.70 -20.84
C LYS A 221 19.44 -0.98 -22.00
N PHE A 222 19.11 0.30 -22.19
CA PHE A 222 19.72 1.15 -23.20
C PHE A 222 21.22 1.34 -22.94
N ASP A 223 21.62 1.60 -21.69
CA ASP A 223 23.03 1.73 -21.31
C ASP A 223 23.32 1.09 -19.95
N SER A 224 24.21 0.09 -19.94
CA SER A 224 24.58 -0.65 -18.72
C SER A 224 25.18 0.22 -17.61
N ARG A 225 25.78 1.38 -17.96
CA ARG A 225 26.34 2.32 -16.98
C ARG A 225 25.25 2.97 -16.13
N ILE A 226 24.05 3.17 -16.69
CA ILE A 226 22.89 3.70 -15.96
C ILE A 226 22.50 2.71 -14.86
N HIS A 227 22.45 1.42 -15.17
CA HIS A 227 22.17 0.39 -14.19
C HIS A 227 23.22 0.36 -13.07
N LYS A 228 24.51 0.30 -13.44
CA LYS A 228 25.63 0.29 -12.48
C LYS A 228 25.57 1.50 -11.54
N LEU A 229 25.41 2.71 -12.09
CA LEU A 229 25.33 3.94 -11.31
C LEU A 229 24.12 3.95 -10.38
N ALA A 230 22.95 3.52 -10.87
CA ALA A 230 21.73 3.47 -10.05
C ALA A 230 21.87 2.50 -8.86
N ILE A 231 22.50 1.34 -9.07
CA ILE A 231 22.78 0.39 -7.98
C ILE A 231 23.74 0.99 -6.94
N ILE A 232 24.83 1.63 -7.38
CA ILE A 232 25.80 2.28 -6.48
C ILE A 232 25.11 3.37 -5.66
N ILE A 233 24.38 4.28 -6.31
CA ILE A 233 23.68 5.39 -5.63
C ILE A 233 22.66 4.85 -4.64
N LYS A 234 21.84 3.86 -5.03
CA LYS A 234 20.84 3.25 -4.16
C LYS A 234 21.50 2.59 -2.95
N PHE A 235 22.58 1.86 -3.15
CA PHE A 235 23.32 1.20 -2.07
C PHE A 235 23.94 2.21 -1.11
N TRP A 236 24.65 3.21 -1.65
CA TRP A 236 25.22 4.30 -0.85
C TRP A 236 24.16 5.04 -0.04
N ALA A 237 23.04 5.43 -0.65
CA ALA A 237 21.96 6.14 0.03
C ALA A 237 21.34 5.29 1.16
N LYS A 238 21.30 3.97 1.00
CA LYS A 238 20.86 3.03 2.03
C LYS A 238 21.85 2.96 3.20
N CYS A 239 23.15 2.83 2.91
CA CYS A 239 24.21 2.85 3.93
C CYS A 239 24.29 4.18 4.69
N ALA A 240 23.95 5.28 4.02
CA ALA A 240 23.87 6.62 4.61
C ALA A 240 22.53 6.89 5.33
N PHE A 241 21.65 5.90 5.46
CA PHE A 241 20.32 5.99 6.08
C PHE A 241 19.40 7.08 5.46
N LEU A 242 19.65 7.49 4.22
CA LEU A 242 18.87 8.51 3.52
C LEU A 242 17.52 8.00 3.00
N LEU A 243 17.40 6.67 2.84
CA LEU A 243 16.20 6.00 2.35
C LEU A 243 15.28 5.51 3.47
N THR A 244 15.59 5.80 4.73
CA THR A 244 14.76 5.41 5.88
C THR A 244 13.53 6.32 5.99
N ASN A 245 12.41 5.76 6.44
CA ASN A 245 11.13 6.47 6.52
C ASN A 245 11.14 7.63 7.54
N HIS A 246 12.16 7.71 8.41
CA HIS A 246 12.27 8.66 9.51
C HIS A 246 12.24 10.15 9.05
N ARG A 247 12.51 10.45 7.78
CA ARG A 247 12.56 11.85 7.29
C ARG A 247 11.39 12.29 6.39
N GLN A 248 10.45 11.41 6.04
CA GLN A 248 9.36 11.76 5.11
C GLN A 248 8.02 12.11 5.76
N MET A 249 7.92 12.12 7.10
CA MET A 249 6.67 12.41 7.82
C MET A 249 6.74 13.60 8.79
N ASN A 250 7.59 14.60 8.53
CA ASN A 250 7.49 15.91 9.19
C ASN A 250 6.91 16.94 8.22
#